data_AF-A0A3D0LEC7-F1
#
_entry.id   AF-A0A3D0LEC7-F1
#
_cell.length_a   1.000
_cell.length_b   1.000
_cell.length_c   1.000
_cell.angle_alpha   90.00
_cell.angle_beta   90.00
_cell.angle_gamma   90.00
#
_symmetry.space_group_name_H-M   'P 1'
#
loop_
_entity.id
_entity.type
_entity.pdbx_description
1 polymer ?
#
loop_
_entity_poly.entity_id
_entity_poly.type
_entity_poly.pdbx_seq_one_letter_code
_entity_poly.pdbx_strand_id
1 'polypeptide(L)'
;MKLIKKLSKRLTDPAYSYEERTYIMLAIIGFSSMLIAVIYDIIGGEHPVEIITIIAGIICIPVIVSVTVYLNKVKTGSIILVCVLVFVILPVTFFYGGGTRGGGIFWIIFSYMFIGMSLSGRLRVAMMGVLTFISIFEYWASYRHSEWIYPHSIRIAFMDSLVSIILVGISIYIMLMYQKQIFTEESKRARAEAERAEELNRSQNRFFSSMSHEIRTPINSILGLNELILRDQSASEDIVRDASGIQGSGKMLLALINDILDFSKIEAGSMDIVPIDYRVGDMLSEIVNMMWLRANDKGLTFEVSVDPEVPMVLYGDEVRIKQIIINLLNNAVKYTQKGRVELRVESKDVDENTCELVISIADTGMGIKKEALPYLFDAFKRVDEEKNRHIEGTGLGLSIVKQLVELMDGTVTVNSVYGEGSTFTVTIKQTISDHGMVGELNIHNQQAIKRNAYESSFLAPEVRILIVDDNLMNLEVEKRLLEDTDMGIDTAVSGKEALELSLKIHYDAIFMDHLMPEIDGIECLELLRNQAGGLNRATPVIVLTANAGSENRELYNRVGFDGYLIKPVSGDAMEEMLIKHVSPDKIILRSAMIGEGEEIRTADKYAEKLPVVVTASSMCDLPDSVIRKLHIPIIPFVI
;
A
#
# COMPACT_ATOMS: atom_id res chain seq x y z
N MET A 1 2.74 42.42 -37.79
CA MET A 1 3.18 42.74 -36.41
C MET A 1 2.37 42.05 -35.30
N LYS A 2 1.02 42.05 -35.31
CA LYS A 2 0.20 41.36 -34.28
C LYS A 2 0.39 39.83 -34.23
N LEU A 3 0.51 39.18 -35.40
CA LEU A 3 0.69 37.73 -35.52
C LEU A 3 2.05 37.26 -34.95
N ILE A 4 3.12 38.00 -35.22
CA ILE A 4 4.48 37.73 -34.74
C ILE A 4 4.55 37.83 -33.21
N LYS A 5 3.93 38.86 -32.60
CA LYS A 5 3.84 38.96 -31.14
C LYS A 5 3.05 37.81 -30.51
N LYS A 6 1.99 37.33 -31.19
CA LYS A 6 1.18 36.20 -30.72
C LYS A 6 1.95 34.87 -30.76
N LEU A 7 2.69 34.62 -31.85
CA LEU A 7 3.54 33.43 -31.99
C LEU A 7 4.73 33.47 -31.03
N SER A 8 5.38 34.63 -30.86
CA SER A 8 6.45 34.83 -29.89
C SER A 8 5.99 34.57 -28.45
N LYS A 9 4.77 35.00 -28.09
CA LYS A 9 4.19 34.68 -26.78
C LYS A 9 4.00 33.17 -26.61
N ARG A 10 3.45 32.47 -27.61
CA ARG A 10 3.25 31.01 -27.56
C ARG A 10 4.55 30.22 -27.49
N LEU A 11 5.62 30.72 -28.10
CA LEU A 11 6.94 30.10 -28.06
C LEU A 11 7.53 30.06 -26.62
N THR A 12 7.32 31.14 -25.86
CA THR A 12 7.87 31.30 -24.51
C THR A 12 6.91 30.91 -23.41
N ASP A 13 5.61 30.81 -23.69
CA ASP A 13 4.58 30.52 -22.72
C ASP A 13 4.54 29.01 -22.42
N PRO A 14 4.83 28.60 -21.17
CA PRO A 14 4.87 27.20 -20.79
C PRO A 14 3.51 26.50 -20.77
N ALA A 15 2.40 27.22 -20.89
CA ALA A 15 1.07 26.62 -20.98
C ALA A 15 0.85 25.85 -22.31
N TYR A 16 1.70 26.07 -23.31
CA TYR A 16 1.61 25.39 -24.61
C TYR A 16 2.50 24.15 -24.66
N SER A 17 2.02 23.12 -25.37
CA SER A 17 2.70 21.83 -25.47
C SER A 17 4.12 21.94 -26.02
N TYR A 18 4.99 21.02 -25.59
CA TYR A 18 6.35 20.86 -26.11
C TYR A 18 6.39 20.80 -27.64
N GLU A 19 5.48 20.02 -28.24
CA GLU A 19 5.40 19.86 -29.70
C GLU A 19 5.04 21.17 -30.41
N GLU A 20 4.13 21.98 -29.85
CA GLU A 20 3.74 23.28 -30.41
C GLU A 20 4.88 24.30 -30.35
N ARG A 21 5.58 24.38 -29.22
CA ARG A 21 6.72 25.30 -29.03
C ARG A 21 7.88 24.94 -29.96
N THR A 22 8.23 23.66 -30.05
CA THR A 22 9.25 23.18 -31.00
C THR A 22 8.84 23.43 -32.45
N TYR A 23 7.58 23.17 -32.82
CA TYR A 23 7.08 23.44 -34.17
C TYR A 23 7.19 24.91 -34.58
N ILE A 24 6.74 25.84 -33.73
CA ILE A 24 6.82 27.28 -33.98
C ILE A 24 8.28 27.73 -34.09
N MET A 25 9.15 27.23 -33.20
CA MET A 25 10.59 27.53 -33.22
C MET A 25 11.23 27.12 -34.55
N LEU A 26 11.03 25.87 -34.96
CA LEU A 26 11.59 25.31 -36.18
C LEU A 26 11.14 26.09 -37.42
N ALA A 27 9.86 26.47 -37.46
CA ALA A 27 9.34 27.29 -38.54
C ALA A 27 9.96 28.69 -38.59
N ILE A 28 10.21 29.33 -37.43
CA ILE A 28 10.88 30.64 -37.37
C ILE A 28 12.31 30.54 -37.89
N ILE A 29 13.07 29.53 -37.47
CA ILE A 29 14.45 29.33 -37.92
C ILE A 29 14.51 29.07 -39.42
N GLY A 30 13.65 28.17 -39.93
CA GLY A 30 13.56 27.89 -41.36
C GLY A 30 13.21 29.14 -42.18
N PHE A 31 12.20 29.90 -41.72
CA PHE A 31 11.79 31.16 -42.35
C PHE A 31 12.92 32.21 -42.37
N SER A 32 13.59 32.43 -41.24
CA SER A 32 14.71 33.38 -41.15
C SER A 32 15.86 32.98 -42.07
N SER A 33 16.14 31.69 -42.18
CA SER A 33 17.21 31.17 -43.03
C SER A 33 16.89 31.35 -44.51
N MET A 34 15.64 31.09 -44.92
CA MET A 34 15.14 31.36 -46.28
C MET A 34 15.19 32.84 -46.65
N LEU A 35 14.85 33.73 -45.72
CA LEU A 35 14.86 35.18 -45.95
C LEU A 35 16.28 35.72 -46.18
N ILE A 36 17.28 35.14 -45.53
CA ILE A 36 18.68 35.51 -45.76
C ILE A 36 19.19 34.88 -47.07
N ALA A 37 18.85 33.60 -47.33
CA ALA A 37 19.23 32.89 -48.54
C ALA A 37 18.73 33.63 -49.80
N VAL A 38 17.45 34.00 -49.87
CA VAL A 38 16.89 34.65 -51.07
C VAL A 38 17.53 36.00 -51.41
N ILE A 39 17.97 36.77 -50.40
CA ILE A 39 18.68 38.03 -50.62
C ILE A 39 20.00 37.75 -51.33
N TYR A 40 20.66 36.66 -50.92
CA TYR A 40 21.90 36.23 -51.51
C TYR A 40 21.72 35.72 -52.93
N ASP A 41 20.70 34.89 -53.16
CA ASP A 41 20.42 34.29 -54.47
C ASP A 41 20.13 35.37 -55.52
N ILE A 42 19.39 36.42 -55.12
CA ILE A 42 19.12 37.59 -55.98
C ILE A 42 20.40 38.37 -56.30
N ILE A 43 21.30 38.56 -55.32
CA ILE A 43 22.56 39.29 -55.51
C ILE A 43 23.57 38.46 -56.34
N GLY A 44 23.59 37.14 -56.12
CA GLY A 44 24.46 36.18 -56.79
C GLY A 44 24.06 35.91 -58.24
N GLY A 45 22.81 36.21 -58.61
CA GLY A 45 22.27 35.94 -59.94
C GLY A 45 21.94 34.47 -60.15
N GLU A 46 21.38 33.82 -59.11
CA GLU A 46 20.97 32.42 -59.14
C GLU A 46 19.80 32.17 -60.11
N HIS A 47 19.54 30.89 -60.39
CA HIS A 47 18.50 30.52 -61.34
C HIS A 47 17.10 30.99 -60.88
N PRO A 48 16.27 31.60 -61.77
CA PRO A 48 14.98 32.17 -61.37
C PRO A 48 14.02 31.18 -60.70
N VAL A 49 14.06 29.89 -61.07
CA VAL A 49 13.19 28.86 -60.48
C VAL A 49 13.50 28.63 -58.99
N GLU A 50 14.77 28.70 -58.60
CA GLU A 50 15.18 28.57 -57.20
C GLU A 50 14.69 29.77 -56.38
N ILE A 51 14.95 30.98 -56.87
CA ILE A 51 14.52 32.23 -56.23
C ILE A 51 12.99 32.24 -56.04
N ILE A 52 12.23 31.89 -57.09
CA ILE A 52 10.75 31.83 -57.01
C ILE A 52 10.30 30.80 -55.97
N THR A 53 10.97 29.66 -55.87
CA THR A 53 10.62 28.59 -54.92
C THR A 53 10.86 29.03 -53.48
N ILE A 54 11.99 29.69 -53.21
CA ILE A 54 12.30 30.22 -51.88
C ILE A 54 11.32 31.36 -51.51
N ILE A 55 11.00 32.26 -52.45
CA ILE A 55 9.96 33.29 -52.25
C ILE A 55 8.60 32.66 -51.94
N ALA A 56 8.21 31.61 -52.65
CA ALA A 56 6.96 30.89 -52.39
C ALA A 56 6.97 30.27 -50.98
N GLY A 57 8.09 29.71 -50.53
CA GLY A 57 8.29 29.22 -49.17
C GLY A 57 8.13 30.30 -48.10
N ILE A 58 8.75 31.47 -48.30
CA ILE A 58 8.65 32.65 -47.42
C ILE A 58 7.20 33.09 -47.24
N ILE A 59 6.36 32.96 -48.27
CA ILE A 59 4.93 33.31 -48.20
C ILE A 59 4.12 32.18 -47.57
N CYS A 60 4.32 30.94 -48.00
CA CYS A 60 3.46 29.80 -47.64
C CYS A 60 3.70 29.28 -46.22
N ILE A 61 4.96 29.19 -45.78
CA ILE A 61 5.31 28.60 -44.47
C ILE A 61 4.66 29.36 -43.30
N PRO A 62 4.72 30.71 -43.22
CA PRO A 62 4.05 31.44 -42.15
C PRO A 62 2.53 31.25 -42.14
N VAL A 63 1.91 31.10 -43.32
CA VAL A 63 0.47 30.84 -43.45
C VAL A 63 0.13 29.45 -42.93
N ILE A 64 0.87 28.42 -43.35
CA ILE A 64 0.70 27.04 -42.88
C ILE A 64 0.80 26.99 -41.36
N VAL A 65 1.87 27.56 -40.79
CA VAL A 65 2.12 27.58 -39.35
C VAL A 65 0.99 28.27 -38.61
N SER A 66 0.58 29.46 -39.08
CA SER A 66 -0.47 30.25 -38.44
C SER A 66 -1.82 29.52 -38.46
N VAL A 67 -2.16 28.88 -39.58
CA VAL A 67 -3.41 28.11 -39.72
C VAL A 67 -3.37 26.86 -38.83
N THR A 68 -2.27 26.10 -38.85
CA THR A 68 -2.17 24.85 -38.08
C THR A 68 -2.16 25.09 -36.58
N VAL A 69 -1.54 26.20 -36.14
CA VAL A 69 -1.51 26.65 -34.74
C VAL A 69 -2.88 27.20 -34.31
N TYR A 70 -3.62 27.85 -35.21
CA TYR A 70 -4.99 28.30 -34.93
C TYR A 70 -5.97 27.14 -34.82
N LEU A 71 -5.80 26.10 -35.66
CA LEU A 71 -6.65 24.90 -35.67
C LEU A 71 -6.23 23.85 -34.62
N ASN A 72 -5.20 24.10 -33.80
CA ASN A 72 -4.60 23.13 -32.87
C ASN A 72 -4.18 21.80 -33.56
N LYS A 73 -3.81 21.85 -34.84
CA LYS A 73 -3.36 20.70 -35.65
C LYS A 73 -1.87 20.78 -35.94
N VAL A 74 -1.07 20.93 -34.88
CA VAL A 74 0.39 21.07 -34.96
C VAL A 74 1.04 19.88 -35.65
N LYS A 75 0.66 18.65 -35.28
CA LYS A 75 1.21 17.43 -35.91
C LYS A 75 1.00 17.41 -37.42
N THR A 76 -0.19 17.76 -37.89
CA THR A 76 -0.49 17.87 -39.32
C THR A 76 0.35 18.98 -39.97
N GLY A 77 0.51 20.11 -39.29
CA GLY A 77 1.39 21.19 -39.76
C GLY A 77 2.85 20.77 -39.92
N SER A 78 3.42 20.07 -38.94
CA SER A 78 4.79 19.53 -39.00
C SER A 78 4.97 18.61 -40.21
N ILE A 79 4.00 17.73 -40.48
CA ILE A 79 4.03 16.82 -41.62
C ILE A 79 4.01 17.61 -42.94
N ILE A 80 3.13 18.60 -43.06
CA ILE A 80 3.05 19.45 -44.26
C ILE A 80 4.38 20.17 -44.49
N LEU A 81 4.95 20.80 -43.46
CA LEU A 81 6.23 21.50 -43.58
C LEU A 81 7.37 20.57 -44.01
N VAL A 82 7.44 19.37 -43.41
CA VAL A 82 8.45 18.36 -43.79
C VAL A 82 8.24 17.90 -45.24
N CYS A 83 7.00 17.68 -45.67
CA CYS A 83 6.73 17.29 -47.06
C CYS A 83 7.13 18.39 -48.05
N VAL A 84 6.79 19.64 -47.75
CA VAL A 84 7.17 20.79 -48.61
C VAL A 84 8.69 20.95 -48.66
N LEU A 85 9.38 20.77 -47.54
CA LEU A 85 10.85 20.82 -47.49
C LEU A 85 11.48 19.70 -48.32
N VAL A 86 11.06 18.45 -48.10
CA VAL A 86 11.68 17.25 -48.68
C VAL A 86 11.35 17.06 -50.16
N PHE A 87 10.12 17.34 -50.58
CA PHE A 87 9.67 17.04 -51.95
C PHE A 87 9.66 18.25 -52.89
N VAL A 88 9.76 19.48 -52.38
CA VAL A 88 9.68 20.70 -53.20
C VAL A 88 10.94 21.52 -53.05
N ILE A 89 11.23 22.03 -51.85
CA ILE A 89 12.31 22.98 -51.66
C ILE A 89 13.66 22.33 -51.96
N LEU A 90 13.96 21.19 -51.32
CA LEU A 90 15.28 20.56 -51.40
C LEU A 90 15.62 20.07 -52.82
N PRO A 91 14.74 19.36 -53.55
CA PRO A 91 15.05 18.97 -54.93
C PRO A 91 15.22 20.17 -55.85
N VAL A 92 14.39 21.21 -55.71
CA VAL A 92 14.50 22.39 -56.57
C VAL A 92 15.78 23.16 -56.31
N THR A 93 16.16 23.40 -55.05
CA THR A 93 17.43 24.07 -54.72
C THR A 93 18.62 23.21 -55.12
N PHE A 94 18.53 21.88 -55.08
CA PHE A 94 19.61 21.03 -55.55
C PHE A 94 19.80 21.11 -57.07
N PHE A 95 18.75 20.91 -57.88
CA PHE A 95 18.90 20.88 -59.35
C PHE A 95 19.17 22.26 -59.96
N TYR A 96 18.60 23.32 -59.39
CA TYR A 96 18.73 24.67 -59.93
C TYR A 96 19.80 25.53 -59.23
N GLY A 97 20.24 25.13 -58.04
CA GLY A 97 21.29 25.79 -57.25
C GLY A 97 22.64 25.08 -57.31
N GLY A 98 23.02 24.58 -58.49
CA GLY A 98 24.40 24.11 -58.73
C GLY A 98 24.74 22.70 -58.23
N GLY A 99 23.74 21.95 -57.72
CA GLY A 99 23.86 20.54 -57.32
C GLY A 99 24.97 20.30 -56.31
N THR A 100 25.83 19.32 -56.58
CA THR A 100 26.95 18.99 -55.66
C THR A 100 28.03 20.06 -55.57
N ARG A 101 27.98 21.10 -56.40
CA ARG A 101 28.91 22.24 -56.37
C ARG A 101 28.29 23.49 -55.74
N GLY A 102 27.01 23.46 -55.38
CA GLY A 102 26.33 24.54 -54.68
C GLY A 102 26.08 24.25 -53.20
N GLY A 103 25.29 25.10 -52.57
CA GLY A 103 24.93 25.10 -51.16
C GLY A 103 23.91 24.02 -50.77
N GLY A 104 23.21 23.42 -51.76
CA GLY A 104 22.17 22.41 -51.55
C GLY A 104 22.56 21.24 -50.65
N ILE A 105 23.83 20.83 -50.67
CA ILE A 105 24.36 19.76 -49.79
C ILE A 105 24.17 20.09 -48.31
N PHE A 106 24.39 21.34 -47.91
CA PHE A 106 24.26 21.74 -46.50
C PHE A 106 22.79 21.76 -46.06
N TRP A 107 21.88 22.09 -46.96
CA TRP A 107 20.44 22.08 -46.68
C TRP A 107 19.87 20.66 -46.52
N ILE A 108 20.51 19.64 -47.10
CA ILE A 108 20.21 18.24 -46.79
C ILE A 108 20.46 17.95 -45.29
N ILE A 109 21.59 18.42 -44.73
CA ILE A 109 21.93 18.25 -43.31
C ILE A 109 20.89 18.94 -42.42
N PHE A 110 20.51 20.18 -42.77
CA PHE A 110 19.43 20.90 -42.09
C PHE A 110 18.12 20.10 -42.11
N SER A 111 17.79 19.47 -43.24
CA SER A 111 16.55 18.70 -43.41
C SER A 111 16.51 17.45 -42.54
N TYR A 112 17.63 16.73 -42.37
CA TYR A 112 17.70 15.61 -41.42
C TYR A 112 17.44 16.07 -39.98
N MET A 113 18.08 17.16 -39.58
CA MET A 113 17.88 17.77 -38.25
C MET A 113 16.43 18.21 -38.05
N PHE A 114 15.85 18.87 -39.06
CA PHE A 114 14.48 19.34 -39.05
C PHE A 114 13.48 18.18 -38.90
N ILE A 115 13.63 17.09 -39.66
CA ILE A 115 12.78 15.90 -39.55
C ILE A 115 12.91 15.27 -38.16
N GLY A 116 14.14 15.12 -37.66
CA GLY A 116 14.42 14.52 -36.36
C GLY A 116 13.74 15.25 -35.20
N MET A 117 13.69 16.59 -35.29
CA MET A 117 13.10 17.45 -34.27
C MET A 117 11.59 17.69 -34.46
N SER A 118 11.09 17.69 -35.71
CA SER A 118 9.70 18.08 -36.02
C SER A 118 8.70 16.91 -35.95
N LEU A 119 9.14 15.70 -36.29
CA LEU A 119 8.28 14.50 -36.33
C LEU A 119 8.58 13.56 -35.16
N SER A 120 7.66 12.64 -34.88
CA SER A 120 7.83 11.60 -33.85
C SER A 120 7.36 10.22 -34.32
N GLY A 121 7.81 9.17 -33.63
CA GLY A 121 7.44 7.78 -33.90
C GLY A 121 7.86 7.26 -35.28
N ARG A 122 7.03 6.38 -35.86
CA ARG A 122 7.31 5.68 -37.13
C ARG A 122 7.44 6.62 -38.32
N LEU A 123 6.68 7.73 -38.33
CA LEU A 123 6.70 8.68 -39.43
C LEU A 123 8.04 9.42 -39.56
N ARG A 124 8.70 9.71 -38.43
CA ARG A 124 10.06 10.28 -38.42
C ARG A 124 11.05 9.37 -39.16
N VAL A 125 11.02 8.08 -38.82
CA VAL A 125 11.90 7.07 -39.44
C VAL A 125 11.62 6.93 -40.92
N ALA A 126 10.34 6.89 -41.32
CA ALA A 126 9.94 6.82 -42.71
C ALA A 126 10.43 8.05 -43.51
N MET A 127 10.21 9.27 -43.01
CA MET A 127 10.66 10.49 -43.69
C MET A 127 12.18 10.63 -43.72
N MET A 128 12.90 10.16 -42.71
CA MET A 128 14.36 10.06 -42.77
C MET A 128 14.81 9.13 -43.89
N GLY A 129 14.20 7.95 -44.02
CA GLY A 129 14.50 7.02 -45.12
C GLY A 129 14.19 7.61 -46.50
N VAL A 130 13.06 8.33 -46.63
CA VAL A 130 12.70 9.06 -47.87
C VAL A 130 13.74 10.13 -48.20
N LEU A 131 14.14 10.95 -47.22
CA LEU A 131 15.18 11.96 -47.42
C LEU A 131 16.50 11.31 -47.85
N THR A 132 16.91 10.19 -47.22
CA THR A 132 18.11 9.45 -47.63
C THR A 132 18.03 8.95 -49.06
N PHE A 133 16.89 8.40 -49.47
CA PHE A 133 16.68 7.96 -50.84
C PHE A 133 16.78 9.13 -51.84
N ILE A 134 16.13 10.25 -51.53
CA ILE A 134 16.18 11.46 -52.37
C ILE A 134 17.61 11.99 -52.46
N SER A 135 18.36 12.08 -51.36
CA SER A 135 19.76 12.51 -51.37
C SER A 135 20.65 11.57 -52.19
N ILE A 136 20.46 10.25 -52.09
CA ILE A 136 21.20 9.28 -52.94
C ILE A 136 20.86 9.51 -54.41
N PHE A 137 19.58 9.71 -54.74
CA PHE A 137 19.13 9.97 -56.10
C PHE A 137 19.71 11.28 -56.66
N GLU A 138 19.74 12.35 -55.87
CA GLU A 138 20.31 13.64 -56.23
C GLU A 138 21.81 13.55 -56.55
N TYR A 139 22.57 12.84 -55.71
CA TYR A 139 23.98 12.58 -55.97
C TYR A 139 24.20 11.70 -57.20
N TRP A 140 23.38 10.67 -57.38
CA TRP A 140 23.43 9.82 -58.57
C TRP A 140 23.10 10.60 -59.84
N ALA A 141 22.07 11.44 -59.81
CA ALA A 141 21.68 12.32 -60.91
C ALA A 141 22.79 13.32 -61.23
N SER A 142 23.41 13.91 -60.21
CA SER A 142 24.56 14.81 -60.38
C SER A 142 25.76 14.14 -61.05
N TYR A 143 26.02 12.88 -60.72
CA TYR A 143 27.12 12.12 -61.31
C TYR A 143 26.82 11.65 -62.74
N ARG A 144 25.62 11.10 -62.97
CA ARG A 144 25.28 10.40 -64.22
C ARG A 144 24.66 11.30 -65.29
N HIS A 145 23.95 12.34 -64.85
CA HIS A 145 23.14 13.25 -65.65
C HIS A 145 23.45 14.71 -65.26
N SER A 146 24.72 15.09 -65.35
CA SER A 146 25.17 16.45 -65.02
C SER A 146 24.44 17.55 -65.83
N GLU A 147 23.87 17.19 -66.98
CA GLU A 147 23.03 18.05 -67.83
C GLU A 147 21.70 18.47 -67.18
N TRP A 148 21.24 17.77 -66.14
CA TRP A 148 20.03 18.14 -65.39
C TRP A 148 20.28 19.22 -64.33
N ILE A 149 21.55 19.52 -64.05
CA ILE A 149 21.94 20.48 -63.01
C ILE A 149 22.32 21.80 -63.68
N TYR A 150 21.76 22.88 -63.16
CA TYR A 150 22.11 24.21 -63.63
C TYR A 150 23.58 24.54 -63.30
N PRO A 151 24.40 24.93 -64.29
CA PRO A 151 25.83 25.10 -64.07
C PRO A 151 26.15 26.40 -63.33
N HIS A 152 26.85 26.30 -62.20
CA HIS A 152 27.34 27.47 -61.46
C HIS A 152 28.74 27.89 -61.93
N SER A 153 28.97 29.21 -61.98
CA SER A 153 30.33 29.72 -62.05
C SER A 153 31.08 29.40 -60.76
N ILE A 154 32.40 29.25 -60.82
CA ILE A 154 33.24 28.97 -59.64
C ILE A 154 32.97 30.01 -58.54
N ARG A 155 32.84 31.29 -58.91
CA ARG A 155 32.56 32.36 -57.95
C ARG A 155 31.24 32.14 -57.21
N ILE A 156 30.15 31.83 -57.92
CA ILE A 156 28.80 31.64 -57.35
C ILE A 156 28.77 30.38 -56.47
N ALA A 157 29.37 29.28 -56.93
CA ALA A 157 29.47 28.02 -56.18
C ALA A 157 30.14 28.20 -54.80
N PHE A 158 31.30 28.87 -54.73
CA PHE A 158 31.99 29.12 -53.47
C PHE A 158 31.20 30.06 -52.54
N MET A 159 30.52 31.02 -53.15
CA MET A 159 29.74 32.04 -52.47
C MET A 159 28.49 31.42 -51.80
N ASP A 160 27.71 30.66 -52.55
CA ASP A 160 26.54 29.92 -52.06
C ASP A 160 26.93 28.87 -51.02
N SER A 161 28.00 28.08 -51.26
CA SER A 161 28.50 27.12 -50.28
C SER A 161 28.88 27.78 -48.94
N LEU A 162 29.57 28.94 -48.97
CA LEU A 162 29.96 29.64 -47.75
C LEU A 162 28.76 30.13 -46.96
N VAL A 163 27.77 30.73 -47.64
CA VAL A 163 26.54 31.22 -47.02
C VAL A 163 25.74 30.07 -46.43
N SER A 164 25.59 28.98 -47.18
CA SER A 164 24.87 27.79 -46.75
C SER A 164 25.50 27.13 -45.52
N ILE A 165 26.84 27.04 -45.44
CA ILE A 165 27.53 26.53 -44.23
C ILE A 165 27.21 27.40 -43.01
N ILE A 166 27.31 28.72 -43.15
CA ILE A 166 27.10 29.66 -42.04
C ILE A 166 25.65 29.60 -41.57
N LEU A 167 24.69 29.65 -42.51
CA LEU A 167 23.26 29.63 -42.19
C LEU A 167 22.83 28.31 -41.55
N VAL A 168 23.22 27.17 -42.13
CA VAL A 168 22.88 25.85 -41.59
C VAL A 168 23.55 25.64 -40.24
N GLY A 169 24.82 26.01 -40.09
CA GLY A 169 25.55 25.89 -38.83
C GLY A 169 24.90 26.69 -37.69
N ILE A 170 24.59 27.97 -37.94
CA ILE A 170 23.89 28.83 -36.96
C ILE A 170 22.50 28.28 -36.66
N SER A 171 21.76 27.83 -37.67
CA SER A 171 20.41 27.27 -37.49
C SER A 171 20.41 26.03 -36.62
N ILE A 172 21.30 25.07 -36.89
CA ILE A 172 21.45 23.85 -36.09
C ILE A 172 21.85 24.19 -34.65
N TYR A 173 22.77 25.13 -34.44
CA TYR A 173 23.16 25.57 -33.10
C TYR A 173 21.97 26.15 -32.32
N ILE A 174 21.18 27.05 -32.92
CA ILE A 174 20.01 27.66 -32.28
C ILE A 174 18.95 26.58 -31.98
N MET A 175 18.71 25.66 -32.92
CA MET A 175 17.78 24.54 -32.74
C MET A 175 18.16 23.67 -31.54
N LEU A 176 19.42 23.24 -31.45
CA LEU A 176 19.92 22.41 -30.36
C LEU A 176 19.92 23.14 -29.02
N MET A 177 20.34 24.41 -29.00
CA MET A 177 20.33 25.25 -27.79
C MET A 177 18.90 25.35 -27.22
N TYR A 178 17.91 25.64 -28.08
CA TYR A 178 16.52 25.76 -27.67
C TYR A 178 15.93 24.41 -27.20
N GLN A 179 16.24 23.32 -27.91
CA GLN A 179 15.81 21.98 -27.52
C GLN A 179 16.34 21.59 -26.14
N LYS A 180 17.62 21.86 -25.87
CA LYS A 180 18.25 21.63 -24.57
C LYS A 180 17.60 22.47 -23.47
N GLN A 181 17.29 23.74 -23.75
CA GLN A 181 16.64 24.62 -22.79
C GLN A 181 15.25 24.09 -22.39
N ILE A 182 14.39 23.79 -23.36
CA ILE A 182 13.05 23.26 -23.07
C ILE A 182 13.13 21.94 -22.32
N PHE A 183 13.99 21.01 -22.75
CA PHE A 183 14.14 19.72 -22.09
C PHE A 183 14.52 19.89 -20.60
N THR A 184 15.41 20.84 -20.30
CA THR A 184 15.84 21.12 -18.93
C THR A 184 14.70 21.73 -18.09
N GLU A 185 13.91 22.64 -18.67
CA GLU A 185 12.75 23.25 -17.99
C GLU A 185 11.66 22.22 -17.69
N GLU A 186 11.30 21.38 -18.67
CA GLU A 186 10.29 20.33 -18.51
C GLU A 186 10.74 19.27 -17.48
N SER A 187 12.02 18.86 -17.53
CA SER A 187 12.56 17.91 -16.55
C SER A 187 12.55 18.48 -15.13
N LYS A 188 12.85 19.77 -14.95
CA LYS A 188 12.74 20.43 -13.64
C LYS A 188 11.31 20.47 -13.11
N ARG A 189 10.33 20.73 -13.98
CA ARG A 189 8.90 20.72 -13.58
C ARG A 189 8.43 19.34 -13.19
N ALA A 190 8.74 18.33 -14.01
CA ALA A 190 8.38 16.96 -13.72
C ALA A 190 8.95 16.49 -12.36
N ARG A 191 10.19 16.88 -12.04
CA ARG A 191 10.79 16.61 -10.72
C ARG A 191 10.07 17.34 -9.60
N ALA A 192 9.81 18.64 -9.76
CA ALA A 192 9.11 19.43 -8.73
C ALA A 192 7.67 18.94 -8.47
N GLU A 193 6.97 18.46 -9.50
CA GLU A 193 5.65 17.84 -9.35
C GLU A 193 5.73 16.50 -8.62
N ALA A 194 6.72 15.66 -8.94
CA ALA A 194 6.97 14.40 -8.25
C ALA A 194 7.32 14.60 -6.77
N GLU A 195 8.22 15.55 -6.46
CA GLU A 195 8.60 15.89 -5.08
C GLU A 195 7.40 16.38 -4.27
N ARG A 196 6.54 17.23 -4.84
CA ARG A 196 5.30 17.69 -4.17
C ARG A 196 4.32 16.54 -3.89
N ALA A 197 4.18 15.61 -4.84
CA ALA A 197 3.32 14.45 -4.65
C ALA A 197 3.85 13.55 -3.51
N GLU A 198 5.16 13.37 -3.43
CA GLU A 198 5.80 12.59 -2.35
C GLU A 198 5.67 13.28 -0.98
N GLU A 199 5.85 14.61 -0.92
CA GLU A 199 5.64 15.38 0.30
C GLU A 199 4.19 15.31 0.80
N LEU A 200 3.21 15.39 -0.11
CA LEU A 200 1.79 15.24 0.22
C LEU A 200 1.50 13.88 0.86
N ASN A 201 1.98 12.79 0.25
CA ASN A 201 1.81 11.44 0.80
C ASN A 201 2.45 11.31 2.19
N ARG A 202 3.68 11.80 2.36
CA ARG A 202 4.37 11.77 3.67
C ARG A 202 3.65 12.60 4.74
N SER A 203 3.09 13.74 4.36
CA SER A 203 2.33 14.58 5.28
C SER A 203 1.03 13.91 5.70
N GLN A 204 0.34 13.25 4.76
CA GLN A 204 -0.90 12.52 5.02
C GLN A 204 -0.67 11.38 6.02
N ASN A 205 0.41 10.59 5.86
CA ASN A 205 0.74 9.53 6.82
C ASN A 205 1.06 10.06 8.21
N ARG A 206 1.88 11.12 8.29
CA ARG A 206 2.21 11.74 9.57
C ARG A 206 0.96 12.24 10.28
N PHE A 207 0.03 12.85 9.53
CA PHE A 207 -1.25 13.30 10.05
C PHE A 207 -2.09 12.14 10.64
N PHE A 208 -2.24 11.03 9.90
CA PHE A 208 -3.00 9.89 10.41
C PHE A 208 -2.34 9.26 11.65
N SER A 209 -1.01 9.12 11.64
CA SER A 209 -0.27 8.58 12.79
C SER A 209 -0.42 9.45 14.03
N SER A 210 -0.25 10.78 13.92
CA SER A 210 -0.40 11.68 15.07
C SER A 210 -1.84 11.73 15.57
N MET A 211 -2.81 11.81 14.64
CA MET A 211 -4.23 11.86 14.97
C MET A 211 -4.67 10.58 15.69
N SER A 212 -4.16 9.40 15.32
CA SER A 212 -4.49 8.18 16.04
C SER A 212 -4.02 8.21 17.50
N HIS A 213 -2.81 8.70 17.76
CA HIS A 213 -2.33 8.87 19.13
C HIS A 213 -3.18 9.88 19.91
N GLU A 214 -3.49 11.03 19.31
CA GLU A 214 -4.31 12.07 19.93
C GLU A 214 -5.76 11.62 20.20
N ILE A 215 -6.31 10.71 19.39
CA ILE A 215 -7.65 10.15 19.62
C ILE A 215 -7.60 8.97 20.62
N ARG A 216 -6.55 8.15 20.61
CA ARG A 216 -6.41 6.98 21.48
C ARG A 216 -6.36 7.37 22.95
N THR A 217 -5.59 8.40 23.30
CA THR A 217 -5.41 8.84 24.70
C THR A 217 -6.74 9.18 25.39
N PRO A 218 -7.60 10.08 24.87
CA PRO A 218 -8.87 10.39 25.52
C PRO A 218 -9.86 9.22 25.51
N ILE A 219 -9.85 8.36 24.49
CA ILE A 219 -10.71 7.16 24.49
C ILE A 219 -10.28 6.17 25.57
N ASN A 220 -8.98 5.94 25.74
CA ASN A 220 -8.47 5.06 26.78
C ASN A 220 -8.82 5.58 28.18
N SER A 221 -8.74 6.89 28.39
CA SER A 221 -9.23 7.55 29.61
C SER A 221 -10.72 7.31 29.85
N ILE A 222 -11.57 7.49 28.83
CA ILE A 222 -13.01 7.23 28.93
C ILE A 222 -13.29 5.76 29.24
N LEU A 223 -12.59 4.84 28.58
CA LEU A 223 -12.74 3.40 28.81
C LEU A 223 -12.26 3.01 30.21
N GLY A 224 -11.17 3.58 30.70
CA GLY A 224 -10.67 3.38 32.06
C GLY A 224 -11.68 3.83 33.11
N LEU A 225 -12.24 5.03 32.98
CA LEU A 225 -13.31 5.50 33.89
C LEU A 225 -14.56 4.63 33.82
N ASN A 226 -14.94 4.19 32.62
CA ASN A 226 -16.08 3.32 32.42
C ASN A 226 -15.87 1.92 33.02
N GLU A 227 -14.63 1.43 33.02
CA GLU A 227 -14.27 0.18 33.70
C GLU A 227 -14.49 0.29 35.22
N LEU A 228 -14.20 1.46 35.82
CA LEU A 228 -14.48 1.70 37.24
C LEU A 228 -15.98 1.66 37.55
N ILE A 229 -16.82 2.16 36.64
CA ILE A 229 -18.28 2.09 36.77
C ILE A 229 -18.77 0.65 36.67
N LEU A 230 -18.20 -0.16 35.78
CA LEU A 230 -18.56 -1.57 35.62
C LEU A 230 -18.15 -2.42 36.83
N ARG A 231 -17.13 -1.99 37.58
CA ARG A 231 -16.63 -2.66 38.78
C ARG A 231 -17.35 -2.26 40.06
N ASP A 232 -18.02 -1.11 40.08
CA ASP A 232 -18.75 -0.65 41.25
C ASP A 232 -19.95 -1.58 41.56
N GLN A 233 -19.82 -2.40 42.60
CA GLN A 233 -20.86 -3.33 43.04
C GLN A 233 -22.15 -2.64 43.52
N SER A 234 -22.10 -1.33 43.79
CA SER A 234 -23.27 -0.52 44.15
C SER A 234 -24.00 0.07 42.95
N ALA A 235 -23.45 -0.07 41.74
CA ALA A 235 -24.06 0.44 40.52
C ALA A 235 -25.35 -0.32 40.19
N SER A 236 -26.41 0.43 39.86
CA SER A 236 -27.68 -0.17 39.40
C SER A 236 -27.51 -0.90 38.06
N GLU A 237 -28.37 -1.90 37.79
CA GLU A 237 -28.34 -2.66 36.53
C GLU A 237 -28.42 -1.76 35.27
N ASP A 238 -29.16 -0.66 35.32
CA ASP A 238 -29.22 0.30 34.22
C ASP A 238 -27.87 1.01 33.97
N ILE A 239 -27.14 1.37 35.04
CA ILE A 239 -25.80 1.96 34.95
C ILE A 239 -24.81 0.95 34.37
N VAL A 240 -24.86 -0.32 34.80
CA VAL A 240 -24.00 -1.39 34.27
C VAL A 240 -24.28 -1.65 32.79
N ARG A 241 -25.55 -1.62 32.37
CA ARG A 241 -25.94 -1.75 30.96
C ARG A 241 -25.40 -0.59 30.13
N ASP A 242 -25.60 0.64 30.58
CA ASP A 242 -25.15 1.83 29.85
C ASP A 242 -23.62 1.89 29.79
N ALA A 243 -22.93 1.56 30.89
CA ALA A 243 -21.48 1.46 30.94
C ALA A 243 -20.95 0.35 30.01
N SER A 244 -21.61 -0.80 29.94
CA SER A 244 -21.25 -1.86 28.98
C SER A 244 -21.41 -1.38 27.53
N GLY A 245 -22.45 -0.59 27.25
CA GLY A 245 -22.66 0.04 25.94
C GLY A 245 -21.55 1.05 25.58
N ILE A 246 -21.12 1.88 26.54
CA ILE A 246 -19.99 2.81 26.38
C ILE A 246 -18.70 2.02 26.12
N GLN A 247 -18.46 0.93 26.87
CA GLN A 247 -17.29 0.08 26.70
C GLN A 247 -17.21 -0.51 25.28
N GLY A 248 -18.34 -1.04 24.79
CA GLY A 248 -18.46 -1.58 23.43
C GLY A 248 -18.19 -0.51 22.37
N SER A 249 -18.80 0.67 22.52
CA SER A 249 -18.66 1.78 21.58
C SER A 249 -17.22 2.33 21.52
N GLY A 250 -16.56 2.46 22.67
CA GLY A 250 -15.16 2.89 22.74
C GLY A 250 -14.19 1.88 22.12
N LYS A 251 -14.37 0.59 22.40
CA LYS A 251 -13.59 -0.49 21.75
C LYS A 251 -13.79 -0.50 20.24
N MET A 252 -15.03 -0.30 19.77
CA MET A 252 -15.32 -0.19 18.33
C MET A 252 -14.60 1.00 17.71
N LEU A 253 -14.66 2.19 18.32
CA LEU A 253 -14.00 3.39 17.81
C LEU A 253 -12.48 3.21 17.68
N LEU A 254 -11.83 2.59 18.67
CA LEU A 254 -10.40 2.24 18.60
C LEU A 254 -10.10 1.30 17.44
N ALA A 255 -10.94 0.28 17.21
CA ALA A 255 -10.79 -0.62 16.08
C ALA A 255 -10.89 0.12 14.73
N LEU A 256 -11.86 1.03 14.55
CA LEU A 256 -11.99 1.80 13.31
C LEU A 256 -10.78 2.71 13.05
N ILE A 257 -10.23 3.32 14.10
CA ILE A 257 -9.03 4.15 13.99
C ILE A 257 -7.83 3.31 13.57
N ASN A 258 -7.66 2.13 14.17
CA ASN A 258 -6.59 1.21 13.80
C ASN A 258 -6.74 0.72 12.35
N ASP A 259 -7.96 0.41 11.90
CA ASP A 259 -8.23 0.03 10.50
C ASP A 259 -7.85 1.16 9.52
N ILE A 260 -8.18 2.42 9.84
CA ILE A 260 -7.82 3.58 9.01
C ILE A 260 -6.31 3.78 8.96
N LEU A 261 -5.64 3.61 10.10
CA LEU A 261 -4.18 3.69 10.18
C LEU A 261 -3.50 2.61 9.35
N ASP A 262 -3.93 1.36 9.52
CA ASP A 262 -3.36 0.22 8.80
C ASP A 262 -3.55 0.41 7.29
N PHE A 263 -4.76 0.80 6.87
CA PHE A 263 -5.03 1.15 5.46
C PHE A 263 -4.09 2.25 4.94
N SER A 264 -3.90 3.33 5.72
CA SER A 264 -3.03 4.44 5.33
C SER A 264 -1.56 4.03 5.23
N LYS A 265 -1.06 3.21 6.18
CA LYS A 265 0.32 2.70 6.17
C LYS A 265 0.56 1.78 4.97
N ILE A 266 -0.43 0.96 4.62
CA ILE A 266 -0.33 0.05 3.49
C ILE A 266 -0.35 0.80 2.16
N GLU A 267 -1.26 1.78 1.96
CA GLU A 267 -1.28 2.60 0.73
C GLU A 267 0.03 3.36 0.50
N ALA A 268 0.68 3.76 1.59
CA ALA A 268 1.97 4.42 1.53
C ALA A 268 3.17 3.50 1.31
N GLY A 269 2.97 2.18 1.34
CA GLY A 269 4.05 1.19 1.31
C GLY A 269 4.96 1.23 2.53
N SER A 270 4.49 1.79 3.66
CA SER A 270 5.23 1.87 4.93
C SER A 270 4.82 0.79 5.93
N MET A 271 4.18 -0.27 5.44
CA MET A 271 3.73 -1.39 6.26
C MET A 271 4.77 -2.49 6.21
N ASP A 272 5.41 -2.76 7.34
CA ASP A 272 6.41 -3.82 7.46
C ASP A 272 5.76 -5.09 8.02
N ILE A 273 6.05 -6.22 7.37
CA ILE A 273 5.74 -7.56 7.89
C ILE A 273 6.92 -7.97 8.77
N VAL A 274 6.65 -8.28 10.03
CA VAL A 274 7.69 -8.64 11.01
C VAL A 274 7.59 -10.13 11.32
N PRO A 275 8.32 -10.99 10.59
CA PRO A 275 8.24 -12.43 10.79
C PRO A 275 8.95 -12.85 12.08
N ILE A 276 8.25 -13.65 12.89
CA ILE A 276 8.73 -14.25 14.14
C ILE A 276 8.32 -15.71 14.21
N ASP A 277 8.97 -16.50 15.07
CA ASP A 277 8.49 -17.84 15.41
C ASP A 277 7.20 -17.74 16.23
N TYR A 278 6.15 -18.39 15.75
CA TYR A 278 4.86 -18.45 16.43
C TYR A 278 4.29 -19.86 16.44
N ARG A 279 3.56 -20.19 17.51
CA ARG A 279 2.94 -21.50 17.70
C ARG A 279 1.51 -21.46 17.17
N VAL A 280 1.23 -22.25 16.14
CA VAL A 280 -0.07 -22.24 15.45
C VAL A 280 -1.21 -22.57 16.42
N GLY A 281 -1.00 -23.55 17.30
CA GLY A 281 -1.99 -23.97 18.29
C GLY A 281 -2.39 -22.88 19.28
N ASP A 282 -1.42 -22.11 19.78
CA ASP A 282 -1.65 -21.03 20.74
C ASP A 282 -2.44 -19.89 20.06
N MET A 283 -2.02 -19.51 18.85
CA MET A 283 -2.70 -18.51 18.02
C MET A 283 -4.16 -18.90 17.75
N LEU A 284 -4.42 -20.14 17.32
CA LEU A 284 -5.77 -20.60 17.01
C LEU A 284 -6.65 -20.69 18.25
N SER A 285 -6.10 -21.14 19.38
CA SER A 285 -6.83 -21.22 20.65
C SER A 285 -7.35 -19.86 21.10
N GLU A 286 -6.52 -18.82 21.00
CA GLU A 286 -6.91 -17.45 21.33
C GLU A 286 -8.05 -16.94 20.43
N ILE A 287 -7.93 -17.15 19.11
CA ILE A 287 -8.96 -16.73 18.15
C ILE A 287 -10.27 -17.47 18.39
N VAL A 288 -10.22 -18.79 18.60
CA VAL A 288 -11.40 -19.63 18.79
C VAL A 288 -12.16 -19.24 20.05
N ASN A 289 -11.45 -19.02 21.16
CA ASN A 289 -12.07 -18.60 22.42
C ASN A 289 -12.82 -17.26 22.25
N MET A 290 -12.20 -16.29 21.55
CA MET A 290 -12.82 -15.00 21.27
C MET A 290 -14.07 -15.12 20.39
N MET A 291 -14.02 -15.96 19.35
CA MET A 291 -15.12 -16.10 18.39
C MET A 291 -16.26 -16.96 18.90
N TRP A 292 -15.97 -17.95 19.75
CA TRP A 292 -16.99 -18.82 20.35
C TRP A 292 -17.99 -18.00 21.17
N LEU A 293 -17.51 -17.10 22.04
CA LEU A 293 -18.37 -16.24 22.85
C LEU A 293 -19.31 -15.39 21.98
N ARG A 294 -18.77 -14.78 20.91
CA ARG A 294 -19.53 -13.94 19.98
C ARG A 294 -20.56 -14.73 19.17
N ALA A 295 -20.19 -15.92 18.71
CA ALA A 295 -21.08 -16.80 17.97
C ALA A 295 -22.22 -17.30 18.87
N ASN A 296 -21.91 -17.70 20.11
CA ASN A 296 -22.88 -18.19 21.08
C ASN A 296 -23.85 -17.09 21.55
N ASP A 297 -23.37 -15.85 21.75
CA ASP A 297 -24.24 -14.70 22.05
C ASP A 297 -25.28 -14.44 20.94
N LYS A 298 -24.99 -14.83 19.70
CA LYS A 298 -25.94 -14.80 18.56
C LYS A 298 -26.70 -16.13 18.35
N GLY A 299 -26.40 -17.18 19.10
CA GLY A 299 -26.96 -18.52 18.91
C GLY A 299 -26.51 -19.21 17.62
N LEU A 300 -25.31 -18.89 17.12
CA LEU A 300 -24.69 -19.56 15.96
C LEU A 300 -23.85 -20.76 16.41
N THR A 301 -23.86 -21.83 15.64
CA THR A 301 -22.93 -22.95 15.84
C THR A 301 -21.56 -22.58 15.29
N PHE A 302 -20.52 -22.64 16.13
CA PHE A 302 -19.14 -22.39 15.71
C PHE A 302 -18.38 -23.71 15.61
N GLU A 303 -17.87 -24.04 14.42
CA GLU A 303 -17.15 -25.27 14.13
C GLU A 303 -15.70 -24.95 13.79
N VAL A 304 -14.76 -25.72 14.34
CA VAL A 304 -13.32 -25.56 14.10
C VAL A 304 -12.76 -26.89 13.65
N SER A 305 -12.03 -26.86 12.54
CA SER A 305 -11.40 -28.03 11.93
C SER A 305 -9.95 -27.68 11.60
N VAL A 306 -9.00 -28.36 12.23
CA VAL A 306 -7.57 -28.13 12.00
C VAL A 306 -6.97 -29.44 11.53
N ASP A 307 -6.22 -29.40 10.43
CA ASP A 307 -5.46 -30.56 9.96
C ASP A 307 -4.36 -30.88 10.98
N PRO A 308 -4.32 -32.12 11.54
CA PRO A 308 -3.30 -32.52 12.49
C PRO A 308 -1.86 -32.41 11.96
N GLU A 309 -1.67 -32.47 10.64
CA GLU A 309 -0.35 -32.39 9.99
C GLU A 309 0.22 -30.96 9.91
N VAL A 310 -0.55 -29.95 10.31
CA VAL A 310 -0.07 -28.56 10.36
C VAL A 310 1.17 -28.47 11.26
N PRO A 311 2.26 -27.81 10.80
CA PRO A 311 3.45 -27.61 11.63
C PRO A 311 3.14 -26.80 12.90
N MET A 312 3.78 -27.18 14.00
CA MET A 312 3.56 -26.62 15.34
C MET A 312 4.09 -25.19 15.43
N VAL A 313 5.26 -24.94 14.83
CA VAL A 313 5.92 -23.62 14.85
C VAL A 313 6.22 -23.19 13.42
N LEU A 314 5.68 -22.03 13.07
CA LEU A 314 5.90 -21.36 11.80
C LEU A 314 6.62 -20.03 12.03
N TYR A 315 7.34 -19.57 11.02
CA TYR A 315 8.00 -18.27 11.00
C TYR A 315 7.26 -17.30 10.08
N GLY A 316 6.64 -16.30 10.68
CA GLY A 316 5.80 -15.31 10.02
C GLY A 316 5.22 -14.28 10.99
N ASP A 317 4.40 -13.38 10.47
CA ASP A 317 3.83 -12.30 11.30
C ASP A 317 2.50 -12.76 11.94
N GLU A 318 2.59 -13.34 13.13
CA GLU A 318 1.45 -13.84 13.91
C GLU A 318 0.36 -12.78 14.08
N VAL A 319 0.72 -11.52 14.31
CA VAL A 319 -0.22 -10.43 14.56
C VAL A 319 -1.06 -10.16 13.32
N ARG A 320 -0.43 -10.13 12.14
CA ARG A 320 -1.15 -9.91 10.86
C ARG A 320 -1.97 -11.11 10.44
N ILE A 321 -1.48 -12.33 10.68
CA ILE A 321 -2.25 -13.54 10.44
C ILE A 321 -3.50 -13.55 11.34
N LYS A 322 -3.36 -13.28 12.65
CA LYS A 322 -4.50 -13.11 13.57
C LYS A 322 -5.49 -12.07 13.06
N GLN A 323 -4.99 -10.91 12.62
CA GLN A 323 -5.82 -9.82 12.09
C GLN A 323 -6.64 -10.26 10.87
N ILE A 324 -6.03 -11.00 9.94
CA ILE A 324 -6.73 -11.56 8.77
C ILE A 324 -7.86 -12.48 9.20
N ILE A 325 -7.57 -13.45 10.08
CA ILE A 325 -8.53 -14.45 10.53
C ILE A 325 -9.69 -13.80 11.29
N ILE A 326 -9.38 -12.89 12.24
CA ILE A 326 -10.37 -12.18 13.04
C ILE A 326 -11.28 -11.32 12.16
N ASN A 327 -10.74 -10.61 11.16
CA ASN A 327 -11.55 -9.80 10.24
C ASN A 327 -12.54 -10.63 9.42
N LEU A 328 -12.10 -11.78 8.93
CA LEU A 328 -12.96 -12.71 8.19
C LEU A 328 -14.01 -13.37 9.09
N LEU A 329 -13.64 -13.84 10.28
CA LEU A 329 -14.57 -14.44 11.25
C LEU A 329 -15.59 -13.42 11.77
N ASN A 330 -15.17 -12.18 12.04
CA ASN A 330 -16.08 -11.11 12.42
C ASN A 330 -17.11 -10.84 11.32
N ASN A 331 -16.71 -10.84 10.05
CA ASN A 331 -17.65 -10.72 8.94
C ASN A 331 -18.61 -11.92 8.88
N ALA A 332 -18.12 -13.14 9.01
CA ALA A 332 -18.95 -14.35 9.01
C ALA A 332 -20.03 -14.31 10.13
N VAL A 333 -19.63 -14.01 11.37
CA VAL A 333 -20.55 -13.88 12.52
C VAL A 333 -21.50 -12.69 12.35
N LYS A 334 -21.02 -11.59 11.77
CA LYS A 334 -21.81 -10.37 11.55
C LYS A 334 -22.94 -10.58 10.54
N TYR A 335 -22.66 -11.23 9.41
CA TYR A 335 -23.62 -11.42 8.30
C TYR A 335 -24.42 -12.74 8.36
N THR A 336 -24.16 -13.56 9.37
CA THR A 336 -24.97 -14.76 9.67
C THR A 336 -25.92 -14.47 10.83
N GLN A 337 -27.22 -14.67 10.60
CA GLN A 337 -28.24 -14.50 11.64
C GLN A 337 -28.55 -15.80 12.38
N LYS A 338 -28.59 -16.92 11.65
CA LYS A 338 -28.84 -18.28 12.17
C LYS A 338 -28.03 -19.27 11.34
N GLY A 339 -27.66 -20.40 11.94
CA GLY A 339 -26.90 -21.45 11.27
C GLY A 339 -25.51 -21.58 11.87
N ARG A 340 -24.48 -21.71 11.01
CA ARG A 340 -23.12 -22.02 11.46
C ARG A 340 -22.05 -21.16 10.80
N VAL A 341 -20.94 -21.03 11.52
CA VAL A 341 -19.67 -20.49 11.03
C VAL A 341 -18.58 -21.54 11.27
N GLU A 342 -17.82 -21.87 10.24
CA GLU A 342 -16.76 -22.87 10.26
C GLU A 342 -15.40 -22.21 10.00
N LEU A 343 -14.43 -22.47 10.88
CA LEU A 343 -13.01 -22.15 10.69
C LEU A 343 -12.26 -23.44 10.35
N ARG A 344 -11.61 -23.46 9.18
CA ARG A 344 -10.78 -24.58 8.73
C ARG A 344 -9.35 -24.13 8.47
N VAL A 345 -8.37 -24.87 8.99
CA VAL A 345 -6.94 -24.59 8.82
C VAL A 345 -6.23 -25.84 8.34
N GLU A 346 -5.53 -25.72 7.22
CA GLU A 346 -4.77 -26.77 6.56
C GLU A 346 -3.37 -26.24 6.20
N SER A 347 -2.39 -27.13 6.04
CA SER A 347 -1.08 -26.79 5.48
C SER A 347 -0.81 -27.64 4.25
N LYS A 348 -0.10 -27.08 3.27
CA LYS A 348 0.42 -27.82 2.13
C LYS A 348 1.91 -27.60 2.01
N ASP A 349 2.69 -28.67 2.05
CA ASP A 349 4.14 -28.57 1.90
C ASP A 349 4.48 -28.06 0.49
N VAL A 350 5.35 -27.06 0.42
CA VAL A 350 5.87 -26.49 -0.83
C VAL A 350 7.29 -26.99 -1.07
N ASP A 351 8.12 -26.94 -0.03
CA ASP A 351 9.46 -27.53 0.00
C ASP A 351 9.80 -28.04 1.42
N GLU A 352 11.05 -28.47 1.66
CA GLU A 352 11.47 -29.04 2.95
C GLU A 352 11.28 -28.09 4.14
N ASN A 353 11.32 -26.76 3.94
CA ASN A 353 11.27 -25.78 5.02
C ASN A 353 10.14 -24.77 4.86
N THR A 354 9.24 -24.94 3.90
CA THR A 354 8.14 -24.01 3.66
C THR A 354 6.83 -24.73 3.36
N CYS A 355 5.75 -24.19 3.91
CA CYS A 355 4.40 -24.65 3.66
C CYS A 355 3.48 -23.47 3.30
N GLU A 356 2.44 -23.76 2.52
CA GLU A 356 1.30 -22.88 2.35
C GLU A 356 0.28 -23.15 3.45
N LEU A 357 0.09 -22.16 4.32
CA LEU A 357 -0.98 -22.17 5.32
C LEU A 357 -2.29 -21.74 4.63
N VAL A 358 -3.25 -22.65 4.58
CA VAL A 358 -4.56 -22.45 3.96
C VAL A 358 -5.61 -22.30 5.06
N ILE A 359 -6.19 -21.11 5.15
CA ILE A 359 -7.23 -20.77 6.12
C ILE A 359 -8.53 -20.53 5.37
N SER A 360 -9.57 -21.30 5.71
CA SER A 360 -10.90 -21.16 5.13
C SER A 360 -11.93 -20.84 6.19
N ILE A 361 -12.75 -19.82 5.94
CA ILE A 361 -13.84 -19.40 6.82
C ILE A 361 -15.13 -19.48 6.03
N ALA A 362 -16.03 -20.37 6.45
CA ALA A 362 -17.32 -20.58 5.81
C ALA A 362 -18.46 -20.15 6.72
N ASP A 363 -19.46 -19.48 6.14
CA ASP A 363 -20.66 -19.03 6.83
C ASP A 363 -21.91 -19.47 6.08
N THR A 364 -23.00 -19.74 6.79
CA THR A 364 -24.33 -19.99 6.20
C THR A 364 -25.20 -18.73 6.20
N GLY A 365 -24.57 -17.57 6.03
CA GLY A 365 -25.23 -16.28 6.10
C GLY A 365 -25.92 -15.89 4.79
N MET A 366 -26.12 -14.59 4.60
CA MET A 366 -26.87 -14.06 3.45
C MET A 366 -26.22 -14.27 2.08
N GLY A 367 -24.94 -14.65 2.04
CA GLY A 367 -24.15 -14.73 0.82
C GLY A 367 -23.98 -13.39 0.09
N ILE A 368 -23.20 -13.40 -0.99
CA ILE A 368 -22.80 -12.21 -1.74
C ILE A 368 -23.35 -12.30 -3.17
N LYS A 369 -23.95 -11.22 -3.66
CA LYS A 369 -24.44 -11.14 -5.05
C LYS A 369 -23.27 -11.17 -6.03
N LYS A 370 -23.43 -11.85 -7.17
CA LYS A 370 -22.39 -11.96 -8.22
C LYS A 370 -21.88 -10.60 -8.71
N GLU A 371 -22.76 -9.61 -8.79
CA GLU A 371 -22.44 -8.23 -9.20
C GLU A 371 -21.49 -7.51 -8.24
N ALA A 372 -21.47 -7.91 -6.96
CA ALA A 372 -20.67 -7.30 -5.92
C ALA A 372 -19.28 -7.92 -5.76
N LEU A 373 -19.07 -9.16 -6.22
CA LEU A 373 -17.81 -9.89 -6.10
C LEU A 373 -16.59 -9.12 -6.68
N PRO A 374 -16.66 -8.44 -7.84
CA PRO A 374 -15.51 -7.74 -8.40
C PRO A 374 -15.00 -6.59 -7.53
N TYR A 375 -15.85 -6.04 -6.67
CA TYR A 375 -15.57 -4.85 -5.88
C TYR A 375 -15.58 -5.11 -4.37
N LEU A 376 -15.59 -6.39 -3.99
CA LEU A 376 -15.73 -6.82 -2.59
C LEU A 376 -14.55 -6.36 -1.72
N PHE A 377 -13.37 -6.24 -2.33
CA PHE A 377 -12.13 -5.83 -1.67
C PHE A 377 -11.78 -4.35 -1.90
N ASP A 378 -12.69 -3.57 -2.50
CA ASP A 378 -12.50 -2.12 -2.67
C ASP A 378 -12.70 -1.42 -1.32
N ALA A 379 -11.78 -0.50 -0.98
CA ALA A 379 -11.87 0.27 0.25
C ALA A 379 -13.15 1.14 0.31
N PHE A 380 -13.73 1.26 1.50
CA PHE A 380 -14.93 2.04 1.80
C PHE A 380 -16.21 1.61 1.07
N LYS A 381 -16.18 0.48 0.34
CA LYS A 381 -17.34 0.02 -0.42
C LYS A 381 -18.11 -1.02 0.39
N ARG A 382 -19.42 -0.81 0.52
CA ARG A 382 -20.33 -1.74 1.21
C ARG A 382 -21.34 -2.32 0.25
N VAL A 383 -21.59 -3.62 0.37
CA VAL A 383 -22.57 -4.34 -0.46
C VAL A 383 -23.97 -4.22 0.15
N ASP A 384 -24.97 -3.86 -0.67
CA ASP A 384 -26.39 -3.74 -0.28
C ASP A 384 -26.62 -2.80 0.93
N GLU A 385 -26.21 -1.52 0.84
CA GLU A 385 -26.35 -0.53 1.92
C GLU A 385 -27.79 -0.39 2.46
N GLU A 386 -28.82 -0.55 1.61
CA GLU A 386 -30.22 -0.45 2.04
C GLU A 386 -30.65 -1.60 2.97
N LYS A 387 -30.25 -2.84 2.67
CA LYS A 387 -30.56 -4.02 3.51
C LYS A 387 -29.64 -4.13 4.72
N ASN A 388 -28.39 -3.68 4.57
CA ASN A 388 -27.36 -3.80 5.59
C ASN A 388 -27.17 -2.51 6.40
N ARG A 389 -28.14 -1.59 6.36
CA ARG A 389 -28.08 -0.28 7.03
C ARG A 389 -27.94 -0.39 8.55
N HIS A 390 -28.48 -1.47 9.13
CA HIS A 390 -28.41 -1.75 10.57
C HIS A 390 -27.13 -2.50 10.98
N ILE A 391 -26.28 -2.89 10.03
CA ILE A 391 -25.08 -3.66 10.30
C ILE A 391 -23.88 -2.71 10.27
N GLU A 392 -23.19 -2.52 11.39
CA GLU A 392 -22.14 -1.50 11.53
C GLU A 392 -20.78 -1.95 10.96
N GLY A 393 -20.03 -1.06 10.30
CA GLY A 393 -18.65 -1.32 9.85
C GLY A 393 -18.11 -0.29 8.85
N THR A 394 -16.79 -0.09 8.86
CA THR A 394 -16.03 0.87 8.02
C THR A 394 -15.98 0.51 6.54
N GLY A 395 -16.16 -0.77 6.19
CA GLY A 395 -15.89 -1.26 4.83
C GLY A 395 -14.41 -1.38 4.50
N LEU A 396 -13.52 -1.31 5.51
CA LEU A 396 -12.06 -1.45 5.33
C LEU A 396 -11.55 -2.86 5.62
N GLY A 397 -12.27 -3.67 6.40
CA GLY A 397 -11.76 -4.97 6.85
C GLY A 397 -11.34 -5.92 5.72
N LEU A 398 -12.12 -6.03 4.65
CA LEU A 398 -11.77 -6.90 3.52
C LEU A 398 -10.65 -6.32 2.65
N SER A 399 -10.61 -5.00 2.44
CA SER A 399 -9.49 -4.37 1.72
C SER A 399 -8.17 -4.54 2.47
N ILE A 400 -8.18 -4.41 3.81
CA ILE A 400 -7.02 -4.67 4.66
C ILE A 400 -6.60 -6.14 4.56
N VAL A 401 -7.54 -7.10 4.64
CA VAL A 401 -7.25 -8.53 4.46
C VAL A 401 -6.54 -8.78 3.13
N LYS A 402 -7.08 -8.24 2.03
CA LYS A 402 -6.47 -8.42 0.70
C LYS A 402 -5.04 -7.88 0.66
N GLN A 403 -4.83 -6.66 1.14
CA GLN A 403 -3.51 -6.05 1.08
C GLN A 403 -2.50 -6.75 2.02
N LEU A 404 -2.91 -7.17 3.22
CA LEU A 404 -2.03 -7.93 4.13
C LEU A 404 -1.64 -9.28 3.50
N VAL A 405 -2.59 -9.98 2.90
CA VAL A 405 -2.31 -11.24 2.20
C VAL A 405 -1.37 -11.02 1.02
N GLU A 406 -1.55 -9.96 0.23
CA GLU A 406 -0.64 -9.59 -0.86
C GLU A 406 0.76 -9.22 -0.37
N LEU A 407 0.89 -8.50 0.76
CA LEU A 407 2.18 -8.18 1.39
C LEU A 407 2.91 -9.42 1.92
N MET A 408 2.18 -10.49 2.23
CA MET A 408 2.73 -11.77 2.69
C MET A 408 2.87 -12.79 1.55
N ASP A 409 2.89 -12.35 0.28
CA ASP A 409 2.98 -13.19 -0.91
C ASP A 409 1.91 -14.30 -1.00
N GLY A 410 0.74 -14.03 -0.44
CA GLY A 410 -0.39 -14.93 -0.39
C GLY A 410 -1.49 -14.62 -1.41
N THR A 411 -2.58 -15.37 -1.35
CA THR A 411 -3.79 -15.13 -2.15
C THR A 411 -5.05 -15.23 -1.29
N VAL A 412 -6.05 -14.39 -1.58
CA VAL A 412 -7.39 -14.47 -0.99
C VAL A 412 -8.42 -14.70 -2.09
N THR A 413 -9.31 -15.67 -1.85
CA THR A 413 -10.39 -16.02 -2.76
C THR A 413 -11.71 -16.09 -2.01
N VAL A 414 -12.80 -15.87 -2.73
CA VAL A 414 -14.15 -15.94 -2.19
C VAL A 414 -15.02 -16.79 -3.11
N ASN A 415 -15.72 -17.74 -2.52
CA ASN A 415 -16.80 -18.49 -3.16
C ASN A 415 -18.09 -18.22 -2.38
N SER A 416 -19.10 -17.66 -3.03
CA SER A 416 -20.32 -17.26 -2.34
C SER A 416 -21.54 -17.42 -3.23
N VAL A 417 -22.63 -17.88 -2.63
CA VAL A 417 -23.93 -18.03 -3.27
C VAL A 417 -24.94 -17.22 -2.46
N TYR A 418 -25.59 -16.27 -3.12
CA TYR A 418 -26.56 -15.39 -2.48
C TYR A 418 -27.70 -16.21 -1.87
N GLY A 419 -27.90 -16.07 -0.56
CA GLY A 419 -28.89 -16.79 0.24
C GLY A 419 -28.39 -18.07 0.92
N GLU A 420 -27.26 -18.63 0.48
CA GLU A 420 -26.72 -19.90 1.00
C GLU A 420 -25.50 -19.70 1.90
N GLY A 421 -24.73 -18.62 1.68
CA GLY A 421 -23.56 -18.30 2.48
C GLY A 421 -22.32 -17.94 1.66
N SER A 422 -21.19 -17.80 2.35
CA SER A 422 -19.90 -17.49 1.73
C SER A 422 -18.78 -18.34 2.31
N THR A 423 -17.73 -18.53 1.52
CA THR A 423 -16.49 -19.15 1.95
C THR A 423 -15.34 -18.28 1.47
N PHE A 424 -14.57 -17.77 2.42
CA PHE A 424 -13.34 -17.03 2.15
C PHE A 424 -12.17 -17.97 2.39
N THR A 425 -11.25 -18.06 1.44
CA THR A 425 -10.04 -18.87 1.55
C THR A 425 -8.82 -18.00 1.36
N VAL A 426 -7.96 -17.96 2.36
CA VAL A 426 -6.69 -17.26 2.38
C VAL A 426 -5.57 -18.30 2.34
N THR A 427 -4.58 -18.10 1.48
CA THR A 427 -3.39 -18.94 1.38
C THR A 427 -2.17 -18.05 1.57
N ILE A 428 -1.32 -18.37 2.55
CA ILE A 428 -0.12 -17.58 2.87
C ILE A 428 1.07 -18.53 2.96
N LYS A 429 2.20 -18.16 2.36
CA LYS A 429 3.45 -18.93 2.47
C LYS A 429 4.10 -18.68 3.82
N GLN A 430 4.52 -19.74 4.49
CA GLN A 430 5.15 -19.70 5.80
C GLN A 430 6.40 -20.58 5.80
N THR A 431 7.42 -20.16 6.53
CA THR A 431 8.60 -21.00 6.77
C THR A 431 8.35 -21.87 8.00
N ILE A 432 8.75 -23.12 7.95
CA ILE A 432 8.59 -24.09 9.03
C ILE A 432 9.81 -23.99 9.94
N SER A 433 9.60 -23.63 11.20
CA SER A 433 10.67 -23.58 12.21
C SER A 433 10.75 -24.87 13.02
N ASP A 434 9.61 -25.54 13.23
CA ASP A 434 9.51 -26.85 13.87
C ASP A 434 8.55 -27.76 13.10
N HIS A 435 9.08 -28.90 12.64
CA HIS A 435 8.31 -29.94 11.94
C HIS A 435 7.45 -30.79 12.86
N GLY A 436 7.50 -30.58 14.17
CA GLY A 436 6.52 -31.12 15.09
C GLY A 436 5.12 -30.78 14.61
N MET A 437 4.23 -31.76 14.57
CA MET A 437 2.85 -31.56 14.15
C MET A 437 2.01 -31.01 15.30
N VAL A 438 1.01 -30.19 14.99
CA VAL A 438 0.06 -29.68 15.99
C VAL A 438 -0.71 -30.82 16.66
N GLY A 439 -1.05 -31.88 15.91
CA GLY A 439 -1.77 -33.03 16.44
C GLY A 439 -3.19 -32.69 16.90
N GLU A 440 -3.67 -33.34 17.96
CA GLU A 440 -4.98 -33.05 18.55
C GLU A 440 -4.96 -31.74 19.35
N LEU A 441 -5.51 -30.67 18.77
CA LEU A 441 -5.69 -29.40 19.48
C LEU A 441 -6.96 -29.44 20.34
N ASN A 442 -6.79 -29.55 21.67
CA ASN A 442 -7.89 -29.48 22.65
C ASN A 442 -8.05 -28.07 23.19
N ILE A 443 -9.01 -27.33 22.62
CA ILE A 443 -9.27 -25.94 23.04
C ILE A 443 -10.22 -25.97 24.24
N HIS A 444 -9.67 -25.68 25.41
CA HIS A 444 -10.44 -25.59 26.66
C HIS A 444 -11.06 -24.19 26.79
N ASN A 445 -12.39 -24.13 26.91
CA ASN A 445 -13.09 -22.89 27.17
C ASN A 445 -12.98 -22.53 28.67
N GLN A 446 -11.90 -21.87 29.06
CA GLN A 446 -11.69 -21.41 30.44
C GLN A 446 -12.60 -20.23 30.84
N GLN A 447 -13.32 -19.61 29.90
CA GLN A 447 -14.07 -18.36 30.11
C GLN A 447 -15.60 -18.52 30.13
N ALA A 448 -16.13 -19.75 30.08
CA ALA A 448 -17.57 -19.99 30.02
C ALA A 448 -18.37 -19.59 31.29
N ILE A 449 -17.72 -19.10 32.35
CA ILE A 449 -18.42 -18.60 33.54
C ILE A 449 -17.80 -17.27 33.95
N LYS A 450 -18.48 -16.16 33.61
CA LYS A 450 -18.55 -14.91 34.42
C LYS A 450 -19.37 -13.86 33.67
N ARG A 451 -20.69 -13.92 33.82
CA ARG A 451 -21.58 -12.79 33.51
C ARG A 451 -22.12 -12.09 34.76
N ASN A 452 -21.66 -12.43 35.97
CA ASN A 452 -22.05 -11.75 37.21
C ASN A 452 -20.88 -11.71 38.21
N ALA A 453 -20.59 -10.50 38.71
CA ALA A 453 -19.62 -10.12 39.73
C ALA A 453 -18.15 -10.50 39.46
N TYR A 454 -17.32 -9.51 39.14
CA TYR A 454 -15.87 -9.65 39.28
C TYR A 454 -15.54 -9.83 40.76
N GLU A 455 -14.84 -10.92 41.09
CA GLU A 455 -14.15 -11.11 42.36
C GLU A 455 -12.67 -11.30 42.04
N SER A 456 -11.79 -10.68 42.82
CA SER A 456 -10.34 -10.82 42.72
C SER A 456 -9.93 -12.29 42.74
N SER A 457 -9.03 -12.69 41.83
CA SER A 457 -8.59 -14.09 41.73
C SER A 457 -7.76 -14.55 42.94
N PHE A 458 -7.20 -13.60 43.69
CA PHE A 458 -6.42 -13.85 44.90
C PHE A 458 -6.50 -12.68 45.90
N LEU A 459 -6.03 -12.94 47.13
CA LEU A 459 -5.70 -11.92 48.12
C LEU A 459 -4.21 -11.98 48.43
N ALA A 460 -3.57 -10.82 48.60
CA ALA A 460 -2.15 -10.73 48.94
C ALA A 460 -1.86 -9.57 49.90
N PRO A 461 -2.33 -9.63 51.16
CA PRO A 461 -2.18 -8.54 52.12
C PRO A 461 -0.72 -8.24 52.53
N GLU A 462 0.19 -9.20 52.32
CA GLU A 462 1.62 -9.04 52.60
C GLU A 462 2.43 -8.55 51.38
N VAL A 463 1.77 -8.35 50.24
CA VAL A 463 2.40 -7.91 48.99
C VAL A 463 2.32 -6.41 48.89
N ARG A 464 3.41 -5.78 48.42
CA ARG A 464 3.43 -4.37 48.09
C ARG A 464 3.95 -4.15 46.68
N ILE A 465 3.22 -3.40 45.87
CA ILE A 465 3.59 -3.09 44.49
C ILE A 465 3.75 -1.58 44.27
N LEU A 466 4.50 -1.24 43.24
CA LEU A 466 4.63 0.12 42.74
C LEU A 466 4.09 0.21 41.32
N ILE A 467 3.24 1.19 41.05
CA ILE A 467 2.73 1.49 39.72
C ILE A 467 3.32 2.84 39.28
N VAL A 468 3.97 2.89 38.12
CA VAL A 468 4.66 4.08 37.61
C VAL A 468 4.09 4.46 36.24
N ASP A 469 3.48 5.64 36.15
CA ASP A 469 2.87 6.17 34.93
C ASP A 469 2.81 7.71 35.05
N ASP A 470 3.12 8.44 33.97
CA ASP A 470 3.13 9.91 33.99
C ASP A 470 1.73 10.53 33.97
N ASN A 471 0.72 9.73 33.64
CA ASN A 471 -0.67 10.12 33.63
C ASN A 471 -1.38 9.70 34.92
N LEU A 472 -1.72 10.70 35.75
CA LEU A 472 -2.47 10.53 37.00
C LEU A 472 -3.74 9.69 36.85
N MET A 473 -4.41 9.74 35.70
CA MET A 473 -5.63 8.98 35.46
C MET A 473 -5.33 7.49 35.25
N ASN A 474 -4.25 7.15 34.55
CA ASN A 474 -3.83 5.76 34.39
C ASN A 474 -3.48 5.18 35.76
N LEU A 475 -2.71 5.91 36.57
CA LEU A 475 -2.40 5.51 37.96
C LEU A 475 -3.65 5.24 38.79
N GLU A 476 -4.68 6.09 38.68
CA GLU A 476 -5.94 5.90 39.41
C GLU A 476 -6.69 4.64 38.93
N VAL A 477 -6.75 4.42 37.61
CA VAL A 477 -7.38 3.23 37.03
C VAL A 477 -6.63 1.97 37.44
N GLU A 478 -5.32 1.92 37.22
CA GLU A 478 -4.47 0.76 37.52
C GLU A 478 -4.47 0.40 39.00
N LYS A 479 -4.46 1.41 39.88
CA LYS A 479 -4.62 1.19 41.32
C LYS A 479 -5.98 0.59 41.66
N ARG A 480 -7.07 1.15 41.15
CA ARG A 480 -8.42 0.62 41.38
C ARG A 480 -8.63 -0.76 40.76
N LEU A 481 -7.92 -1.08 39.67
CA LEU A 481 -7.98 -2.42 39.06
C LEU A 481 -7.51 -3.52 40.02
N LEU A 482 -6.64 -3.19 40.98
CA LEU A 482 -6.04 -4.12 41.94
C LEU A 482 -6.52 -3.89 43.39
N GLU A 483 -7.45 -2.97 43.64
CA GLU A 483 -7.87 -2.58 44.99
C GLU A 483 -8.49 -3.75 45.79
N ASP A 484 -9.20 -4.66 45.11
CA ASP A 484 -9.87 -5.83 45.71
C ASP A 484 -8.91 -6.99 46.09
N THR A 485 -7.60 -6.82 45.90
CA THR A 485 -6.58 -7.84 46.21
C THR A 485 -5.96 -7.68 47.61
N ASP A 486 -6.38 -6.66 48.37
CA ASP A 486 -5.88 -6.28 49.70
C ASP A 486 -4.37 -5.96 49.79
N MET A 487 -3.67 -5.81 48.66
CA MET A 487 -2.24 -5.48 48.64
C MET A 487 -1.95 -4.00 48.88
N GLY A 488 -0.73 -3.69 49.31
CA GLY A 488 -0.25 -2.31 49.38
C GLY A 488 0.12 -1.78 47.99
N ILE A 489 -0.59 -0.77 47.49
CA ILE A 489 -0.32 -0.17 46.17
C ILE A 489 0.19 1.26 46.34
N ASP A 490 1.46 1.49 46.02
CA ASP A 490 2.03 2.82 45.89
C ASP A 490 2.07 3.24 44.40
N THR A 491 1.98 4.53 44.13
CA THR A 491 1.99 5.10 42.77
C THR A 491 3.08 6.16 42.63
N ALA A 492 3.69 6.27 41.46
CA ALA A 492 4.65 7.33 41.13
C ALA A 492 4.33 7.95 39.76
N VAL A 493 4.41 9.28 39.66
CA VAL A 493 4.08 10.04 38.42
C VAL A 493 5.27 10.21 37.48
N SER A 494 6.43 9.65 37.81
CA SER A 494 7.65 9.75 37.01
C SER A 494 8.67 8.68 37.40
N GLY A 495 9.58 8.34 36.47
CA GLY A 495 10.72 7.48 36.77
C GLY A 495 11.59 7.99 37.93
N LYS A 496 11.72 9.32 38.08
CA LYS A 496 12.45 9.94 39.21
C LYS A 496 11.79 9.63 40.56
N GLU A 497 10.49 9.82 40.66
CA GLU A 497 9.74 9.51 41.90
C GLU A 497 9.79 8.01 42.21
N ALA A 498 9.66 7.16 41.18
CA ALA A 498 9.81 5.72 41.33
C ALA A 498 11.18 5.33 41.90
N LEU A 499 12.26 5.94 41.40
CA LEU A 499 13.61 5.73 41.91
C LEU A 499 13.75 6.20 43.37
N GLU A 500 13.15 7.33 43.75
CA GLU A 500 13.17 7.83 45.13
C GLU A 500 12.40 6.92 46.11
N LEU A 501 11.27 6.38 45.69
CA LEU A 501 10.48 5.42 46.47
C LEU A 501 11.21 4.07 46.61
N SER A 502 11.83 3.60 45.53
CA SER A 502 12.55 2.32 45.50
C SER A 502 13.81 2.25 46.40
N LEU A 503 14.30 3.40 46.89
CA LEU A 503 15.35 3.47 47.91
C LEU A 503 14.82 3.24 49.33
N LYS A 504 13.55 3.56 49.58
CA LYS A 504 12.95 3.61 50.92
C LYS A 504 12.09 2.38 51.21
N ILE A 505 11.47 1.83 50.17
CA ILE A 505 10.47 0.76 50.27
C ILE A 505 10.90 -0.37 49.35
N HIS A 506 10.85 -1.61 49.85
CA HIS A 506 10.96 -2.81 49.01
C HIS A 506 9.58 -3.19 48.49
N TYR A 507 9.48 -3.46 47.20
CA TYR A 507 8.29 -3.91 46.50
C TYR A 507 8.49 -5.34 45.99
N ASP A 508 7.40 -6.08 45.92
CA ASP A 508 7.35 -7.44 45.39
C ASP A 508 7.20 -7.48 43.86
N ALA A 509 6.63 -6.42 43.28
CA ALA A 509 6.57 -6.20 41.83
C ALA A 509 6.42 -4.71 41.50
N ILE A 510 6.86 -4.31 40.31
CA ILE A 510 6.71 -2.94 39.79
C ILE A 510 6.07 -2.99 38.41
N PHE A 511 4.97 -2.27 38.22
CA PHE A 511 4.41 -1.97 36.90
C PHE A 511 4.93 -0.61 36.45
N MET A 512 5.49 -0.52 35.25
CA MET A 512 6.19 0.69 34.80
C MET A 512 5.84 1.03 33.36
N ASP A 513 5.35 2.25 33.10
CA ASP A 513 5.16 2.74 31.75
C ASP A 513 6.50 2.82 31.00
N HIS A 514 6.50 2.38 29.75
CA HIS A 514 7.64 2.55 28.86
C HIS A 514 7.88 4.03 28.54
N LEU A 515 6.83 4.78 28.20
CA LEU A 515 6.96 6.15 27.67
C LEU A 515 6.65 7.18 28.75
N MET A 516 7.68 7.63 29.47
CA MET A 516 7.57 8.70 30.47
C MET A 516 8.50 9.88 30.14
N PRO A 517 8.14 11.12 30.50
CA PRO A 517 9.01 12.28 30.36
C PRO A 517 10.25 12.20 31.25
N GLU A 518 11.34 12.83 30.79
CA GLU A 518 12.65 12.91 31.47
C GLU A 518 13.40 11.59 31.59
N ILE A 519 12.83 10.59 32.26
CA ILE A 519 13.39 9.25 32.44
C ILE A 519 12.33 8.26 31.96
N ASP A 520 12.60 7.59 30.85
CA ASP A 520 11.70 6.57 30.30
C ASP A 520 11.76 5.26 31.10
N GLY A 521 10.84 4.32 30.83
CA GLY A 521 10.77 3.06 31.56
C GLY A 521 12.02 2.19 31.43
N ILE A 522 12.70 2.23 30.27
CA ILE A 522 13.93 1.45 30.03
C ILE A 522 15.08 2.02 30.86
N GLU A 523 15.29 3.33 30.78
CA GLU A 523 16.30 4.05 31.57
C GLU A 523 16.01 3.92 33.06
N CYS A 524 14.74 4.02 33.47
CA CYS A 524 14.33 3.85 34.86
C CYS A 524 14.64 2.44 35.38
N LEU A 525 14.41 1.39 34.59
CA LEU A 525 14.78 0.02 34.96
C LEU A 525 16.30 -0.10 35.13
N GLU A 526 17.09 0.41 34.19
CA GLU A 526 18.56 0.36 34.26
C GLU A 526 19.08 1.07 35.53
N LEU A 527 18.53 2.25 35.83
CA LEU A 527 18.86 3.00 37.04
C LEU A 527 18.44 2.25 38.30
N LEU A 528 17.27 1.61 38.31
CA LEU A 528 16.74 0.84 39.43
C LEU A 528 17.59 -0.40 39.73
N ARG A 529 18.08 -1.10 38.68
CA ARG A 529 19.01 -2.24 38.83
C ARG A 529 20.39 -1.82 39.35
N ASN A 530 20.87 -0.63 38.97
CA ASN A 530 22.19 -0.12 39.35
C ASN A 530 22.19 0.78 40.61
N GLN A 531 21.02 1.07 41.18
CA GLN A 531 20.86 2.05 42.24
C GLN A 531 21.65 1.69 43.51
N ALA A 532 22.62 2.52 43.92
CA ALA A 532 23.45 2.29 45.12
C ALA A 532 22.60 2.21 46.40
N GLY A 533 22.62 1.05 47.07
CA GLY A 533 21.78 0.80 48.26
C GLY A 533 20.29 0.58 47.97
N GLY A 534 19.90 0.45 46.68
CA GLY A 534 18.51 0.23 46.28
C GLY A 534 17.95 -1.09 46.78
N LEU A 535 16.73 -1.05 47.31
CA LEU A 535 16.03 -2.21 47.87
C LEU A 535 15.41 -3.09 46.79
N ASN A 536 15.25 -2.59 45.55
CA ASN A 536 14.45 -3.22 44.49
C ASN A 536 15.26 -3.74 43.30
N ARG A 537 16.57 -3.92 43.47
CA ARG A 537 17.46 -4.34 42.37
C ARG A 537 17.09 -5.69 41.75
N ALA A 538 16.42 -6.56 42.50
CA ALA A 538 15.96 -7.87 42.03
C ALA A 538 14.43 -7.96 41.96
N THR A 539 13.71 -6.87 42.21
CA THR A 539 12.25 -6.85 42.16
C THR A 539 11.78 -7.01 40.71
N PRO A 540 10.84 -7.92 40.42
CA PRO A 540 10.25 -8.05 39.09
C PRO A 540 9.68 -6.72 38.57
N VAL A 541 10.03 -6.36 37.34
CA VAL A 541 9.48 -5.16 36.68
C VAL A 541 8.74 -5.57 35.41
N ILE A 542 7.45 -5.23 35.35
CA ILE A 542 6.56 -5.47 34.23
C ILE A 542 6.33 -4.16 33.49
N VAL A 543 6.68 -4.11 32.21
CA VAL A 543 6.51 -2.89 31.40
C VAL A 543 5.07 -2.76 30.91
N LEU A 544 4.50 -1.56 31.01
CA LEU A 544 3.22 -1.20 30.42
C LEU A 544 3.50 -0.44 29.11
N THR A 545 2.92 -0.88 27.99
CA THR A 545 3.23 -0.29 26.68
C THR A 545 2.00 -0.13 25.81
N ALA A 546 1.96 0.93 25.00
CA ALA A 546 0.90 1.13 24.00
C ALA A 546 1.17 0.40 22.67
N ASN A 547 2.30 -0.29 22.53
CA ASN A 547 2.74 -0.91 21.28
C ASN A 547 2.98 -2.42 21.44
N ALA A 548 2.13 -3.22 20.81
CA ALA A 548 2.12 -4.68 20.89
C ALA A 548 3.07 -5.38 19.88
N GLY A 549 3.87 -4.64 19.13
CA GLY A 549 4.79 -5.21 18.14
C GLY A 549 5.81 -6.17 18.75
N SER A 550 6.04 -7.30 18.09
CA SER A 550 6.98 -8.35 18.51
C SER A 550 8.42 -7.85 18.68
N GLU A 551 8.85 -6.85 17.90
CA GLU A 551 10.17 -6.18 18.08
C GLU A 551 10.33 -5.55 19.47
N ASN A 552 9.25 -5.01 20.04
CA ASN A 552 9.30 -4.44 21.40
C ASN A 552 9.39 -5.55 22.45
N ARG A 553 8.80 -6.73 22.21
CA ARG A 553 8.90 -7.86 23.14
C ARG A 553 10.34 -8.35 23.25
N GLU A 554 11.05 -8.47 22.14
CA GLU A 554 12.48 -8.79 22.16
C GLU A 554 13.31 -7.70 22.83
N LEU A 555 12.99 -6.42 22.58
CA LEU A 555 13.63 -5.29 23.22
C LEU A 555 13.48 -5.36 24.75
N TYR A 556 12.26 -5.54 25.25
CA TYR A 556 11.99 -5.58 26.70
C TYR A 556 12.68 -6.76 27.37
N ASN A 557 12.65 -7.94 26.75
CA ASN A 557 13.38 -9.11 27.25
C ASN A 557 14.90 -8.86 27.28
N ARG A 558 15.46 -8.21 26.25
CA ARG A 558 16.90 -7.90 26.17
C ARG A 558 17.34 -6.88 27.21
N VAL A 559 16.49 -5.88 27.49
CA VAL A 559 16.73 -4.85 28.51
C VAL A 559 16.60 -5.44 29.93
N GLY A 560 15.83 -6.51 30.09
CA GLY A 560 15.71 -7.25 31.36
C GLY A 560 14.41 -6.98 32.12
N PHE A 561 13.33 -6.62 31.44
CA PHE A 561 11.98 -6.66 32.01
C PHE A 561 11.53 -8.11 32.20
N ASP A 562 10.77 -8.36 33.26
CA ASP A 562 10.30 -9.69 33.63
C ASP A 562 8.99 -10.08 32.92
N GLY A 563 8.24 -9.07 32.45
CA GLY A 563 7.01 -9.23 31.68
C GLY A 563 6.59 -7.93 30.99
N TYR A 564 5.52 -7.99 30.19
CA TYR A 564 4.91 -6.81 29.57
C TYR A 564 3.39 -6.91 29.53
N LEU A 565 2.73 -5.76 29.57
CA LEU A 565 1.28 -5.63 29.40
C LEU A 565 0.97 -4.52 28.39
N ILE A 566 -0.02 -4.78 27.54
CA ILE A 566 -0.46 -3.83 26.51
C ILE A 566 -1.55 -2.93 27.11
N LYS A 567 -1.39 -1.61 26.97
CA LYS A 567 -2.40 -0.62 27.35
C LYS A 567 -3.54 -0.57 26.30
N PRO A 568 -4.82 -0.48 26.72
CA PRO A 568 -5.30 -0.36 28.09
C PRO A 568 -5.19 -1.68 28.86
N VAL A 569 -4.64 -1.61 30.08
CA VAL A 569 -4.46 -2.79 30.93
C VAL A 569 -5.78 -3.24 31.55
N SER A 570 -6.02 -4.55 31.58
CA SER A 570 -7.14 -5.15 32.30
C SER A 570 -6.67 -5.66 33.66
N GLY A 571 -7.58 -5.66 34.65
CA GLY A 571 -7.26 -6.19 35.98
C GLY A 571 -6.84 -7.67 35.94
N ASP A 572 -7.52 -8.50 35.12
CA ASP A 572 -7.16 -9.91 34.94
C ASP A 572 -5.69 -10.09 34.50
N ALA A 573 -5.23 -9.27 33.55
CA ALA A 573 -3.88 -9.37 33.02
C ALA A 573 -2.82 -8.87 34.04
N MET A 574 -3.16 -7.86 34.84
CA MET A 574 -2.30 -7.43 35.94
C MET A 574 -2.23 -8.48 37.06
N GLU A 575 -3.36 -9.10 37.41
CA GLU A 575 -3.43 -10.19 38.39
C GLU A 575 -2.61 -11.41 37.93
N GLU A 576 -2.71 -11.80 36.66
CA GLU A 576 -1.94 -12.91 36.10
C GLU A 576 -0.42 -12.68 36.19
N MET A 577 0.04 -11.46 35.89
CA MET A 577 1.46 -11.10 36.03
C MET A 577 1.91 -11.15 37.49
N LEU A 578 1.06 -10.73 38.43
CA LEU A 578 1.37 -10.81 39.85
C LEU A 578 1.45 -12.26 40.33
N ILE A 579 0.51 -13.12 39.93
CA ILE A 579 0.54 -14.56 40.25
C ILE A 579 1.82 -15.22 39.73
N LYS A 580 2.28 -14.81 38.55
CA LYS A 580 3.47 -15.38 37.91
C LYS A 580 4.79 -14.94 38.55
N HIS A 581 4.88 -13.70 39.01
CA HIS A 581 6.16 -13.08 39.41
C HIS A 581 6.31 -12.84 40.91
N VAL A 582 5.21 -12.80 41.67
CA VAL A 582 5.25 -12.66 43.14
C VAL A 582 5.36 -14.05 43.79
N SER A 583 6.00 -14.12 44.96
CA SER A 583 6.21 -15.38 45.67
C SER A 583 4.88 -16.08 45.96
N PRO A 584 4.71 -17.37 45.60
CA PRO A 584 3.46 -18.12 45.80
C PRO A 584 3.00 -18.14 47.26
N ASP A 585 3.94 -18.13 48.21
CA ASP A 585 3.64 -18.15 49.66
C ASP A 585 2.92 -16.88 50.17
N LYS A 586 2.96 -15.79 49.39
CA LYS A 586 2.31 -14.51 49.72
C LYS A 586 0.96 -14.33 49.05
N ILE A 587 0.54 -15.29 48.21
CA ILE A 587 -0.69 -15.22 47.43
C ILE A 587 -1.68 -16.25 47.97
N ILE A 588 -2.82 -15.76 48.43
CA ILE A 588 -3.95 -16.59 48.84
C ILE A 588 -4.90 -16.65 47.65
N LEU A 589 -4.77 -17.71 46.84
CA LEU A 589 -5.70 -17.95 45.73
C LEU A 589 -7.11 -18.12 46.28
N ARG A 590 -8.06 -17.29 45.83
CA ARG A 590 -9.48 -17.53 46.09
C ARG A 590 -9.88 -18.65 45.14
N SER A 591 -10.41 -19.74 45.68
CA SER A 591 -10.81 -20.92 44.89
C SER A 591 -11.80 -20.51 43.81
N ALA A 592 -11.30 -20.30 42.58
CA ALA A 592 -12.16 -20.23 41.42
C ALA A 592 -12.86 -21.58 41.29
N MET A 593 -14.19 -21.56 41.33
CA MET A 593 -15.00 -22.74 41.05
C MET A 593 -14.63 -23.30 39.68
N ILE A 594 -14.01 -24.48 39.66
CA ILE A 594 -13.77 -25.26 38.45
C ILE A 594 -15.13 -25.79 38.01
N GLY A 595 -15.79 -25.07 37.11
CA GLY A 595 -16.93 -25.58 36.36
C GLY A 595 -16.43 -26.35 35.13
N GLU A 596 -17.01 -27.51 34.86
CA GLU A 596 -16.78 -28.29 33.63
C GLU A 596 -17.18 -27.43 32.40
N GLY A 597 -16.19 -26.98 31.62
CA GLY A 597 -16.41 -26.30 30.35
C GLY A 597 -16.61 -27.30 29.21
N GLU A 598 -17.33 -26.92 28.15
CA GLU A 598 -17.42 -27.72 26.93
C GLU A 598 -16.05 -27.79 26.22
N GLU A 599 -15.57 -29.00 25.92
CA GLU A 599 -14.35 -29.24 25.14
C GLU A 599 -14.64 -29.17 23.63
N ILE A 600 -13.87 -28.35 22.90
CA ILE A 600 -13.92 -28.33 21.43
C ILE A 600 -12.79 -29.22 20.90
N ARG A 601 -13.16 -30.42 20.41
CA ARG A 601 -12.24 -31.30 19.69
C ARG A 601 -12.16 -30.91 18.22
N THR A 602 -10.99 -30.49 17.79
CA THR A 602 -10.75 -29.94 16.43
C THR A 602 -10.41 -31.02 15.40
N ALA A 603 -9.70 -32.08 15.81
CA ALA A 603 -9.25 -33.17 14.93
C ALA A 603 -10.37 -34.17 14.58
N ASP A 604 -11.25 -34.52 15.53
CA ASP A 604 -12.38 -35.45 15.30
C ASP A 604 -13.36 -34.96 14.21
N LYS A 605 -13.39 -33.66 13.96
CA LYS A 605 -14.22 -33.02 12.92
C LYS A 605 -13.48 -32.81 11.60
N TYR A 606 -12.18 -33.10 11.53
CA TYR A 606 -11.42 -32.98 10.30
C TYR A 606 -11.71 -34.15 9.36
N ALA A 607 -12.18 -33.83 8.17
CA ALA A 607 -12.26 -34.75 7.04
C ALA A 607 -11.53 -34.13 5.86
N GLU A 608 -10.59 -34.88 5.26
CA GLU A 608 -9.89 -34.46 4.05
C GLU A 608 -10.91 -34.26 2.92
N LYS A 609 -10.97 -33.05 2.35
CA LYS A 609 -11.89 -32.74 1.25
C LYS A 609 -11.29 -33.21 -0.07
N LEU A 610 -11.94 -34.17 -0.72
CA LEU A 610 -11.57 -34.60 -2.06
C LEU A 610 -11.84 -33.47 -3.08
N PRO A 611 -10.87 -33.11 -3.94
CA PRO A 611 -11.08 -32.11 -4.98
C PRO A 611 -12.05 -32.64 -6.02
N VAL A 612 -13.25 -32.07 -6.09
CA VAL A 612 -14.25 -32.38 -7.12
C VAL A 612 -14.26 -31.28 -8.17
N VAL A 613 -13.84 -31.61 -9.40
CA VAL A 613 -13.92 -30.70 -10.54
C VAL A 613 -15.32 -30.78 -11.14
N VAL A 614 -16.16 -29.79 -10.87
CA VAL A 614 -17.50 -29.70 -11.46
C VAL A 614 -17.43 -28.81 -12.70
N THR A 615 -17.63 -29.40 -13.89
CA THR A 615 -17.69 -28.64 -15.15
C THR A 615 -19.03 -27.91 -15.24
N ALA A 616 -19.04 -26.61 -15.54
CA ALA A 616 -20.28 -25.89 -15.84
C ALA A 616 -20.90 -26.47 -17.13
N SER A 617 -22.13 -27.02 -17.00
CA SER A 617 -23.06 -27.43 -18.06
C SER A 617 -22.42 -27.61 -19.45
N SER A 618 -21.85 -28.79 -19.69
CA SER A 618 -21.60 -29.24 -21.06
C SER A 618 -22.93 -29.63 -21.70
N MET A 619 -23.24 -29.04 -22.86
CA MET A 619 -24.37 -29.46 -23.72
C MET A 619 -24.04 -30.72 -24.53
N CYS A 620 -22.93 -31.40 -24.25
CA CYS A 620 -22.53 -32.63 -24.91
C CYS A 620 -22.00 -33.64 -23.89
N ASP A 621 -22.58 -34.82 -23.88
CA ASP A 621 -22.00 -35.99 -23.21
C ASP A 621 -20.63 -36.29 -23.85
N LEU A 622 -19.60 -36.43 -23.01
CA LEU A 622 -18.31 -36.92 -23.47
C LEU A 622 -18.46 -38.39 -23.90
N PRO A 623 -17.79 -38.84 -24.98
CA PRO A 623 -17.79 -40.25 -25.33
C PRO A 623 -17.22 -41.11 -24.20
N ASP A 624 -17.84 -42.27 -23.93
CA ASP A 624 -17.38 -43.25 -22.94
C ASP A 624 -15.88 -43.56 -23.00
N SER A 625 -15.31 -43.55 -24.21
CA SER A 625 -13.88 -43.80 -24.43
C SER A 625 -12.99 -42.73 -23.80
N VAL A 626 -13.43 -41.47 -23.81
CA VAL A 626 -12.71 -40.35 -23.21
C VAL A 626 -12.82 -40.40 -21.70
N ILE A 627 -14.04 -40.67 -21.19
CA ILE A 627 -14.32 -40.76 -19.76
C ILE A 627 -13.47 -41.86 -19.11
N ARG A 628 -13.43 -43.06 -19.70
CA ARG A 628 -12.61 -44.17 -19.19
C ARG A 628 -11.11 -43.88 -19.30
N LYS A 629 -10.65 -43.28 -20.40
CA LYS A 629 -9.22 -42.99 -20.61
C LYS A 629 -8.68 -41.97 -19.59
N LEU A 630 -9.49 -40.96 -19.26
CA LEU A 630 -9.09 -39.84 -18.40
C LEU A 630 -9.58 -39.98 -16.95
N HIS A 631 -10.21 -41.11 -16.60
CA HIS A 631 -10.76 -41.37 -15.25
C HIS A 631 -11.67 -40.25 -14.75
N ILE A 632 -12.54 -39.73 -15.62
CA ILE A 632 -13.44 -38.62 -15.27
C ILE A 632 -14.61 -39.17 -14.43
N PRO A 633 -14.77 -38.75 -13.16
CA PRO A 633 -15.91 -39.17 -12.35
C PRO A 633 -17.21 -38.56 -12.88
N ILE A 634 -18.24 -39.39 -13.08
CA ILE A 634 -19.57 -38.97 -13.54
C ILE A 634 -20.54 -38.98 -12.35
N ILE A 635 -21.25 -37.87 -12.13
CA ILE A 635 -22.38 -37.81 -11.19
C ILE A 635 -23.67 -37.84 -12.00
N PRO A 636 -24.54 -38.86 -11.84
CA PRO A 636 -25.81 -38.91 -12.55
C PRO A 636 -26.73 -37.77 -12.09
N PHE A 637 -27.19 -36.95 -13.04
CA PHE A 637 -28.22 -35.95 -12.81
C PHE A 637 -29.59 -36.62 -12.92
N VAL A 638 -30.26 -36.83 -11.79
CA VAL A 638 -31.64 -37.32 -11.75
C VAL A 638 -32.56 -36.11 -11.61
N ILE A 639 -33.43 -35.90 -12.60
CA ILE A 639 -34.48 -34.86 -12.58
C ILE A 639 -35.65 -35.32 -11.72
#